data_AF-A0A9D8CRS8-F1
#
_entry.id   AF-A0A9D8CRS8-F1
#
_cell.length_a   1.000
_cell.length_b   1.000
_cell.length_c   1.000
_cell.angle_alpha   90.00
_cell.angle_beta   90.00
_cell.angle_gamma   90.00
#
_symmetry.space_group_name_H-M   'P 1'
#
loop_
_entity.id
_entity.type
_entity.pdbx_description
1 polymer ?
#
loop_
_entity_poly.entity_id
_entity_poly.type
_entity_poly.pdbx_seq_one_letter_code
_entity_poly.pdbx_strand_id
1 'polypeptide(L)'
;MPRPTSRFRFLVAACAVAATSVFGIAPARAQLTIDMTRPNFEPVPIAIADFAGSDRVGAEIAQIIRNNLQNSGLFRVIPPAAVIEKNVNANAVPRHADWRGIGASGLVVGQVTATPGGIKVDFRLWDVVVGQQATGLSLNTQSAQWRRVAHIFSDAIYKRVTGEEGYFDTRVAYVSETGPLNRRVKRIALMDQDGANNRYLTDGAGLALTPRFSPTLQEIVYMGYAEGPPRVYLQNVESNRRELLGNFPGMSFAPRFSPDGTKVAMSLSQDGNSSLYEMNVRGRSQRRLTNSPGIDTSPSYSADGTQIVFNSDRGGTQQLYVMGSGGGGEKRISFGDGRYATPVWSPRGDFIAFTKIAGGQFGIGVMRPDGSGERMLASGFLVEGPTWAPNGRVLMFFRQQPNAAGRAGAVSLHAIDITGRFERQVPTPTDASDPAWSPLIPQ
;
A
#
# COMPACT_ATOMS: atom_id res chain seq x y z
N MET A 1 4.26 -103.87 8.05
CA MET A 1 2.83 -104.26 8.11
C MET A 1 2.05 -103.09 8.70
N PRO A 2 0.85 -102.68 8.23
CA PRO A 2 0.15 -102.79 6.92
C PRO A 2 -0.02 -101.38 6.24
N ARG A 3 0.15 -101.16 4.92
CA ARG A 3 -0.76 -101.28 3.74
C ARG A 3 -2.14 -100.58 3.88
N PRO A 4 -2.82 -100.13 2.79
CA PRO A 4 -2.39 -99.54 1.49
C PRO A 4 -3.34 -98.41 0.95
N THR A 5 -3.20 -98.03 -0.35
CA THR A 5 -4.15 -97.29 -1.25
C THR A 5 -4.19 -95.75 -1.18
N SER A 6 -4.48 -94.97 -2.23
CA SER A 6 -4.30 -95.07 -3.69
C SER A 6 -4.55 -93.66 -4.29
N ARG A 7 -3.89 -93.37 -5.42
CA ARG A 7 -4.41 -92.62 -6.60
C ARG A 7 -4.81 -91.11 -6.51
N PHE A 8 -4.23 -90.39 -7.48
CA PHE A 8 -4.86 -89.39 -8.38
C PHE A 8 -5.21 -87.99 -7.83
N ARG A 9 -4.48 -86.96 -8.29
CA ARG A 9 -4.89 -86.04 -9.39
C ARG A 9 -3.98 -84.80 -9.46
N PHE A 10 -3.60 -84.47 -10.69
CA PHE A 10 -3.10 -83.16 -11.09
C PHE A 10 -4.13 -82.07 -10.77
N LEU A 11 -3.69 -80.94 -10.21
CA LEU A 11 -4.31 -79.64 -10.43
C LEU A 11 -3.27 -78.54 -10.23
N VAL A 12 -2.99 -77.87 -11.35
CA VAL A 12 -2.19 -76.65 -11.47
C VAL A 12 -2.93 -75.55 -10.70
N ALA A 13 -2.31 -75.01 -9.65
CA ALA A 13 -2.78 -73.81 -8.98
C ALA A 13 -2.09 -72.59 -9.58
N ALA A 14 -2.86 -71.76 -10.28
CA ALA A 14 -2.44 -70.46 -10.77
C ALA A 14 -2.28 -69.49 -9.59
N CYS A 15 -1.07 -68.98 -9.36
CA CYS A 15 -0.84 -67.85 -8.47
C CYS A 15 -1.25 -66.55 -9.17
N ALA A 16 -2.45 -66.06 -8.86
CA ALA A 16 -2.83 -64.69 -9.16
C ALA A 16 -2.07 -63.74 -8.22
N VAL A 17 -1.10 -63.00 -8.75
CA VAL A 17 -0.47 -61.86 -8.05
C VAL A 17 -1.45 -60.70 -8.13
N ALA A 18 -2.18 -60.44 -7.05
CA ALA A 18 -2.96 -59.23 -6.89
C ALA A 18 -1.99 -58.06 -6.66
N ALA A 19 -1.75 -57.26 -7.70
CA ALA A 19 -1.08 -55.97 -7.56
C ALA A 19 -2.04 -54.98 -6.88
N THR A 20 -1.96 -54.87 -5.56
CA THR A 20 -2.57 -53.78 -4.82
C THR A 20 -1.85 -52.48 -5.16
N SER A 21 -2.43 -51.69 -6.06
CA SER A 21 -2.08 -50.29 -6.30
C SER A 21 -2.38 -49.49 -5.03
N VAL A 22 -1.34 -49.25 -4.23
CA VAL A 22 -1.37 -48.25 -3.17
C VAL A 22 -1.44 -46.88 -3.85
N PHE A 23 -2.67 -46.38 -4.03
CA PHE A 23 -2.88 -44.95 -4.29
C PHE A 23 -2.42 -44.19 -3.04
N GLY A 24 -1.22 -43.62 -3.10
CA GLY A 24 -0.78 -42.65 -2.11
C GLY A 24 -1.74 -41.46 -2.15
N ILE A 25 -2.60 -41.36 -1.14
CA ILE A 25 -3.39 -40.16 -0.89
C ILE A 25 -2.38 -39.09 -0.48
N ALA A 26 -1.93 -38.26 -1.43
CA ALA A 26 -1.23 -37.04 -1.10
C ALA A 26 -2.17 -36.24 -0.17
N PRO A 27 -1.71 -35.80 1.02
CA PRO A 27 -2.56 -34.96 1.85
C PRO A 27 -2.92 -33.73 1.04
N ALA A 28 -4.21 -33.50 0.84
CA ALA A 28 -4.72 -32.28 0.23
C ALA A 28 -4.30 -31.11 1.13
N ARG A 29 -3.16 -30.49 0.82
CA ARG A 29 -2.70 -29.27 1.48
C ARG A 29 -3.49 -28.10 0.91
N ALA A 30 -4.74 -27.98 1.32
CA ALA A 30 -5.40 -26.68 1.29
C ALA A 30 -4.73 -25.83 2.38
N GLN A 31 -3.78 -25.00 1.98
CA GLN A 31 -3.15 -24.01 2.85
C GLN A 31 -3.95 -22.71 2.63
N LEU A 32 -4.45 -22.06 3.69
CA LEU A 32 -5.04 -20.72 3.64
C LEU A 32 -4.09 -19.74 2.93
N THR A 33 -4.22 -19.67 1.61
CA THR A 33 -3.34 -18.96 0.68
C THR A 33 -4.15 -18.51 -0.53
N ILE A 34 -3.75 -17.39 -1.13
CA ILE A 34 -4.36 -16.88 -2.35
C ILE A 34 -3.30 -16.77 -3.45
N ASP A 35 -3.60 -17.35 -4.61
CA ASP A 35 -2.76 -17.22 -5.81
C ASP A 35 -3.20 -16.00 -6.62
N MET A 36 -2.55 -14.88 -6.37
CA MET A 36 -2.83 -13.59 -6.99
C MET A 36 -2.33 -13.49 -8.43
N THR A 37 -1.61 -14.50 -8.94
CA THR A 37 -1.15 -14.53 -10.34
C THR A 37 -2.27 -14.88 -11.31
N ARG A 38 -3.38 -15.45 -10.80
CA ARG A 38 -4.53 -15.86 -11.61
C ARG A 38 -5.42 -14.65 -11.94
N PRO A 39 -5.86 -14.51 -13.20
CA PRO A 39 -6.76 -13.42 -13.61
C PRO A 39 -8.06 -13.38 -12.79
N ASN A 40 -8.65 -14.55 -12.51
CA ASN A 40 -9.90 -14.69 -11.77
C ASN A 40 -9.67 -15.39 -10.42
N PHE A 41 -8.88 -14.77 -9.55
CA PHE A 41 -8.79 -15.27 -8.17
C PHE A 41 -10.13 -15.04 -7.44
N GLU A 42 -10.50 -15.98 -6.57
CA GLU A 42 -11.65 -15.84 -5.67
C GLU A 42 -11.17 -15.27 -4.32
N PRO A 43 -11.77 -14.19 -3.79
CA PRO A 43 -11.41 -13.65 -2.50
C PRO A 43 -11.57 -14.68 -1.38
N VAL A 44 -10.61 -14.73 -0.46
CA VAL A 44 -10.59 -15.72 0.62
C VAL A 44 -11.74 -15.47 1.60
N PRO A 45 -12.67 -16.42 1.79
CA PRO A 45 -13.75 -16.27 2.76
C PRO A 45 -13.19 -16.33 4.18
N ILE A 46 -13.34 -15.24 4.93
CA ILE A 46 -12.75 -15.11 6.26
C ILE A 46 -13.76 -14.58 7.27
N ALA A 47 -13.85 -15.25 8.42
CA ALA A 47 -14.63 -14.78 9.55
C ALA A 47 -13.72 -14.09 10.57
N ILE A 48 -14.16 -12.97 11.13
CA ILE A 48 -13.48 -12.25 12.21
C ILE A 48 -14.45 -12.16 13.38
N ALA A 49 -14.20 -12.94 14.43
CA ALA A 49 -14.96 -12.87 15.67
C ALA A 49 -14.61 -11.58 16.44
N ASP A 50 -15.56 -11.05 17.20
CA ASP A 50 -15.24 -9.98 18.16
C ASP A 50 -14.29 -10.52 19.23
N PHE A 51 -13.29 -9.73 19.60
CA PHE A 51 -12.27 -10.19 20.54
C PHE A 51 -12.82 -10.21 21.96
N ALA A 52 -12.58 -11.30 22.70
CA ALA A 52 -13.09 -11.48 24.05
C ALA A 52 -12.39 -10.54 25.08
N GLY A 53 -13.01 -10.33 26.24
CA GLY A 53 -12.40 -9.71 27.44
C GLY A 53 -12.62 -8.20 27.61
N SER A 54 -12.75 -7.44 26.53
CA SER A 54 -13.19 -6.03 26.57
C SER A 54 -14.17 -5.78 25.44
N ASP A 55 -15.47 -5.75 25.75
CA ASP A 55 -16.53 -5.79 24.75
C ASP A 55 -16.42 -4.65 23.72
N ARG A 56 -16.07 -3.43 24.17
CA ARG A 56 -15.88 -2.30 23.26
C ARG A 56 -14.60 -2.42 22.44
N VAL A 57 -13.44 -2.47 23.09
CA VAL A 57 -12.13 -2.43 22.40
C VAL A 57 -11.95 -3.65 21.51
N GLY A 58 -12.40 -4.83 21.97
CA GLY A 58 -12.33 -6.07 21.22
C GLY A 58 -13.19 -6.06 19.96
N ALA A 59 -14.41 -5.50 20.02
CA ALA A 59 -15.26 -5.32 18.85
C ALA A 59 -14.68 -4.27 17.87
N GLU A 60 -14.11 -3.18 18.38
CA GLU A 60 -13.48 -2.14 17.55
C GLU A 60 -12.23 -2.68 16.81
N ILE A 61 -11.39 -3.49 17.47
CA ILE A 61 -10.26 -4.18 16.83
C ILE A 61 -10.75 -5.10 15.72
N ALA A 62 -11.73 -5.96 16.01
CA ALA A 62 -12.30 -6.87 15.03
C ALA A 62 -12.87 -6.12 13.81
N GLN A 63 -13.56 -5.00 14.05
CA GLN A 63 -14.12 -4.18 12.97
C GLN A 63 -13.05 -3.57 12.06
N ILE A 64 -11.92 -3.13 12.61
CA ILE A 64 -10.81 -2.62 11.79
C ILE A 64 -10.18 -3.74 10.95
N ILE A 65 -9.99 -4.92 11.53
CA ILE A 65 -9.48 -6.08 10.78
C ILE A 65 -10.43 -6.41 9.62
N ARG A 66 -11.75 -6.45 9.87
CA ARG A 66 -12.77 -6.63 8.81
C ARG A 66 -12.61 -5.59 7.70
N ASN A 67 -12.58 -4.31 8.07
CA ASN A 67 -12.47 -3.22 7.10
C ASN A 67 -11.17 -3.30 6.29
N ASN A 68 -10.03 -3.53 6.93
CA ASN A 68 -8.73 -3.65 6.25
C ASN A 68 -8.73 -4.78 5.22
N LEU A 69 -9.13 -5.99 5.64
CA LEU A 69 -9.13 -7.16 4.76
C LEU A 69 -10.14 -7.01 3.62
N GLN A 70 -11.35 -6.52 3.90
CA GLN A 70 -12.36 -6.25 2.88
C GLN A 70 -11.89 -5.20 1.87
N ASN A 71 -11.30 -4.10 2.35
CA ASN A 71 -10.81 -2.99 1.51
C ASN A 71 -9.61 -3.38 0.63
N SER A 72 -8.95 -4.51 0.90
CA SER A 72 -7.90 -5.04 0.02
C SER A 72 -8.46 -5.74 -1.22
N GLY A 73 -9.74 -6.14 -1.22
CA GLY A 73 -10.35 -6.93 -2.29
C GLY A 73 -9.92 -8.40 -2.34
N LEU A 74 -8.95 -8.82 -1.52
CA LEU A 74 -8.42 -10.19 -1.50
C LEU A 74 -9.18 -11.12 -0.55
N PHE A 75 -10.08 -10.56 0.26
CA PHE A 75 -10.83 -11.28 1.28
C PHE A 75 -12.32 -11.01 1.14
N ARG A 76 -13.13 -12.06 1.27
CA ARG A 76 -14.57 -11.96 1.45
C ARG A 76 -14.87 -12.10 2.93
N VAL A 77 -15.06 -10.97 3.61
CA VAL A 77 -15.39 -10.95 5.04
C VAL A 77 -16.80 -11.46 5.26
N ILE A 78 -16.93 -12.45 6.14
CA ILE A 78 -18.23 -13.03 6.51
C ILE A 78 -18.97 -12.06 7.46
N PRO A 79 -20.25 -11.74 7.21
CA PRO A 79 -21.01 -10.82 8.05
C PRO A 79 -21.07 -11.28 9.53
N PRO A 80 -20.89 -10.38 10.51
CA PRO A 80 -20.95 -10.72 11.93
C PRO A 80 -22.25 -11.40 12.36
N ALA A 81 -23.37 -11.09 11.71
CA ALA A 81 -24.68 -11.69 12.00
C ALA A 81 -24.74 -13.20 11.67
N ALA A 82 -23.87 -13.70 10.79
CA ALA A 82 -23.77 -15.13 10.47
C ALA A 82 -22.96 -15.91 11.52
N VAL A 83 -22.25 -15.23 12.42
CA VAL A 83 -21.37 -15.87 13.39
C VAL A 83 -22.19 -16.57 14.48
N ILE A 84 -22.10 -17.90 14.52
CA ILE A 84 -22.80 -18.76 15.49
C ILE A 84 -22.08 -18.75 16.84
N GLU A 85 -20.75 -18.93 16.82
CA GLU A 85 -19.93 -18.98 18.03
C GLU A 85 -19.44 -17.58 18.43
N LYS A 86 -19.89 -17.08 19.58
CA LYS A 86 -19.47 -15.79 20.16
C LYS A 86 -18.45 -15.98 21.27
N ASN A 87 -17.67 -14.94 21.58
CA ASN A 87 -16.70 -14.91 22.67
C ASN A 87 -15.67 -16.05 22.61
N VAL A 88 -15.18 -16.35 21.41
CA VAL A 88 -14.16 -17.41 21.23
C VAL A 88 -12.89 -17.02 21.96
N ASN A 89 -12.46 -17.86 22.89
CA ASN A 89 -11.18 -17.68 23.57
C ASN A 89 -10.03 -17.91 22.57
N ALA A 90 -9.15 -16.91 22.42
CA ALA A 90 -8.00 -16.97 21.51
C ALA A 90 -7.02 -18.12 21.81
N ASN A 91 -7.03 -18.65 23.04
CA ASN A 91 -6.17 -19.75 23.47
C ASN A 91 -6.87 -21.12 23.42
N ALA A 92 -8.14 -21.18 23.02
CA ALA A 92 -8.89 -22.42 22.84
C ALA A 92 -9.00 -22.77 21.35
N VAL A 93 -9.16 -24.06 21.06
CA VAL A 93 -9.46 -24.53 19.70
C VAL A 93 -10.93 -24.18 19.38
N PRO A 94 -11.21 -23.42 18.31
CA PRO A 94 -12.59 -23.04 17.97
C PRO A 94 -13.40 -24.23 17.44
N ARG A 95 -14.73 -24.12 17.48
CA ARG A 95 -15.61 -25.15 16.89
C ARG A 95 -15.64 -25.01 15.37
N HIS A 96 -14.62 -25.52 14.69
CA HIS A 96 -14.43 -25.39 13.23
C HIS A 96 -15.66 -25.77 12.39
N ALA A 97 -16.51 -26.69 12.87
CA ALA A 97 -17.76 -27.06 12.19
C ALA A 97 -18.74 -25.88 12.05
N ASP A 98 -18.89 -25.05 13.08
CA ASP A 98 -19.80 -23.88 13.08
C ASP A 98 -19.33 -22.87 12.02
N TRP A 99 -18.02 -22.64 11.95
CA TRP A 99 -17.40 -21.71 11.01
C TRP A 99 -17.39 -22.22 9.57
N ARG A 100 -17.19 -23.53 9.38
CA ARG A 100 -17.32 -24.17 8.07
C ARG A 100 -18.76 -24.10 7.56
N GLY A 101 -19.74 -24.24 8.45
CA GLY A 101 -21.17 -24.15 8.12
C GLY A 101 -21.59 -22.81 7.50
N ILE A 102 -20.86 -21.73 7.82
CA ILE A 102 -21.08 -20.39 7.25
C ILE A 102 -20.12 -20.05 6.10
N GLY A 103 -19.37 -21.05 5.61
CA GLY A 103 -18.47 -20.93 4.46
C GLY A 103 -17.12 -20.27 4.75
N ALA A 104 -16.69 -20.21 6.01
CA ALA A 104 -15.37 -19.66 6.37
C ALA A 104 -14.25 -20.61 5.97
N SER A 105 -13.24 -20.08 5.29
CA SER A 105 -11.96 -20.76 5.05
C SER A 105 -10.91 -20.34 6.08
N GLY A 106 -10.89 -19.06 6.46
CA GLY A 106 -10.10 -18.52 7.57
C GLY A 106 -10.97 -18.04 8.73
N LEU A 107 -10.46 -18.14 9.96
CA LEU A 107 -11.09 -17.60 11.16
C LEU A 107 -10.08 -16.81 11.99
N VAL A 108 -10.41 -15.56 12.31
CA VAL A 108 -9.67 -14.71 13.24
C VAL A 108 -10.41 -14.66 14.56
N VAL A 109 -9.72 -15.02 15.64
CA VAL A 109 -10.19 -14.90 17.02
C VAL A 109 -9.16 -14.16 17.83
N GLY A 110 -9.59 -13.50 18.91
CA GLY A 110 -8.69 -12.72 19.73
C GLY A 110 -9.22 -12.44 21.12
N GLN A 111 -8.33 -11.93 21.97
CA GLN A 111 -8.63 -11.61 23.35
C GLN A 111 -7.89 -10.34 23.75
N VAL A 112 -8.59 -9.43 24.42
CA VAL A 112 -8.07 -8.22 25.04
C VAL A 112 -8.04 -8.43 26.55
N THR A 113 -6.87 -8.24 27.16
CA THR A 113 -6.68 -8.31 28.61
C THR A 113 -6.13 -6.99 29.11
N ALA A 114 -6.74 -6.38 30.12
CA ALA A 114 -6.19 -5.17 30.73
C ALA A 114 -4.89 -5.49 31.48
N THR A 115 -3.90 -4.60 31.40
CA THR A 115 -2.64 -4.67 32.14
C THR A 115 -2.42 -3.38 32.92
N PRO A 116 -1.56 -3.35 33.95
CA PRO A 116 -1.16 -2.10 34.57
C PRO A 116 -0.59 -1.13 33.51
N GLY A 117 -1.28 0.00 33.30
CA GLY A 117 -0.87 1.02 32.33
C GLY A 117 -1.20 0.74 30.86
N GLY A 118 -1.96 -0.32 30.53
CA GLY A 118 -2.25 -0.63 29.13
C GLY A 118 -3.17 -1.82 28.89
N ILE A 119 -3.00 -2.43 27.73
CA ILE A 119 -3.69 -3.64 27.30
C ILE A 119 -2.71 -4.64 26.67
N LYS A 120 -3.01 -5.91 26.86
CA LYS A 120 -2.47 -7.01 26.08
C LYS A 120 -3.52 -7.48 25.10
N VAL A 121 -3.17 -7.66 23.84
CA VAL A 121 -4.06 -8.22 22.83
C VAL A 121 -3.41 -9.44 22.19
N ASP A 122 -4.13 -10.56 22.23
CA ASP A 122 -3.78 -11.81 21.57
C ASP A 122 -4.70 -12.01 20.35
N PHE A 123 -4.16 -12.48 19.23
CA PHE A 123 -4.98 -13.00 18.13
C PHE A 123 -4.43 -14.31 17.58
N ARG A 124 -5.33 -15.13 17.03
CA ARG A 124 -5.01 -16.33 16.25
C ARG A 124 -5.77 -16.30 14.94
N LEU A 125 -5.08 -16.68 13.86
CA LEU A 125 -5.67 -17.02 12.59
C LEU A 125 -5.70 -18.55 12.46
N TRP A 126 -6.88 -19.10 12.23
CA TRP A 126 -7.12 -20.52 12.00
C TRP A 126 -7.46 -20.77 10.54
N ASP A 127 -6.90 -21.85 9.99
CA ASP A 127 -7.40 -22.47 8.77
C ASP A 127 -8.54 -23.41 9.15
N VAL A 128 -9.77 -23.02 8.79
CA VAL A 128 -11.01 -23.73 9.18
C VAL A 128 -11.17 -25.05 8.41
N VAL A 129 -10.55 -25.14 7.23
CA VAL A 129 -10.66 -26.32 6.37
C VAL A 129 -9.87 -27.47 6.98
N VAL A 130 -8.61 -27.22 7.36
CA VAL A 130 -7.74 -28.26 7.96
C VAL A 130 -7.74 -28.25 9.49
N GLY A 131 -8.36 -27.25 10.12
CA GLY A 131 -8.50 -27.17 11.58
C GLY A 131 -7.20 -26.85 12.33
N GLN A 132 -6.28 -26.13 11.68
CA GLN A 132 -4.96 -25.81 12.24
C GLN A 132 -4.76 -24.31 12.38
N GLN A 133 -4.02 -23.91 13.41
CA GLN A 133 -3.60 -22.52 13.56
C GLN A 133 -2.58 -22.16 12.47
N ALA A 134 -2.89 -21.14 11.67
CA ALA A 134 -2.05 -20.65 10.59
C ALA A 134 -1.00 -19.62 11.06
N THR A 135 -1.38 -18.72 11.96
CA THR A 135 -0.48 -17.74 12.62
C THR A 135 -1.13 -17.13 13.87
N GLY A 136 -0.39 -16.37 14.66
CA GLY A 136 -0.91 -15.61 15.79
C GLY A 136 0.13 -14.67 16.41
N LEU A 137 -0.32 -13.61 17.06
CA LEU A 137 0.53 -12.65 17.77
C LEU A 137 -0.03 -12.33 19.16
N SER A 138 0.83 -11.76 20.00
CA SER A 138 0.53 -11.26 21.34
C SER A 138 1.26 -9.93 21.53
N LEU A 139 0.54 -8.82 21.69
CA LEU A 139 1.13 -7.48 21.81
C LEU A 139 0.69 -6.81 23.12
N ASN A 140 1.65 -6.23 23.84
CA ASN A 140 1.38 -5.33 24.96
C ASN A 140 1.53 -3.88 24.47
N THR A 141 0.57 -3.03 24.80
CA THR A 141 0.60 -1.62 24.38
C THR A 141 -0.18 -0.72 25.33
N GLN A 142 -0.05 0.59 25.18
CA GLN A 142 -0.89 1.56 25.89
C GLN A 142 -2.33 1.46 25.40
N SER A 143 -3.30 1.68 26.29
CA SER A 143 -4.74 1.54 25.95
C SER A 143 -5.17 2.41 24.77
N ALA A 144 -4.52 3.57 24.55
CA ALA A 144 -4.81 4.46 23.42
C ALA A 144 -4.36 3.92 22.05
N GLN A 145 -3.47 2.93 22.02
CA GLN A 145 -2.84 2.39 20.80
C GLN A 145 -3.52 1.13 20.27
N TRP A 146 -4.71 0.78 20.79
CA TRP A 146 -5.47 -0.39 20.38
C TRP A 146 -5.73 -0.44 18.86
N ARG A 147 -5.90 0.74 18.24
CA ARG A 147 -6.17 0.86 16.80
C ARG A 147 -5.00 0.37 15.95
N ARG A 148 -3.78 0.76 16.35
CA ARG A 148 -2.53 0.33 15.72
C ARG A 148 -2.37 -1.20 15.78
N VAL A 149 -2.72 -1.80 16.91
CA VAL A 149 -2.70 -3.26 17.09
C VAL A 149 -3.58 -3.97 16.05
N ALA A 150 -4.78 -3.43 15.78
CA ALA A 150 -5.66 -3.99 14.75
C ALA A 150 -5.04 -3.95 13.34
N HIS A 151 -4.32 -2.88 13.01
CA HIS A 151 -3.58 -2.77 11.74
C HIS A 151 -2.42 -3.78 11.66
N ILE A 152 -1.61 -3.91 12.71
CA ILE A 152 -0.52 -4.90 12.77
C ILE A 152 -1.06 -6.33 12.61
N PHE A 153 -2.19 -6.65 13.23
CA PHE A 153 -2.82 -7.96 13.09
C PHE A 153 -3.38 -8.17 11.67
N SER A 154 -3.94 -7.13 11.06
CA SER A 154 -4.37 -7.16 9.67
C SER A 154 -3.19 -7.45 8.74
N ASP A 155 -2.02 -6.83 8.99
CA ASP A 155 -0.79 -7.06 8.22
C ASP A 155 -0.28 -8.50 8.37
N ALA A 156 -0.32 -9.05 9.59
CA ALA A 156 0.07 -10.44 9.84
C ALA A 156 -0.87 -11.45 9.14
N ILE A 157 -2.19 -11.20 9.14
CA ILE A 157 -3.18 -12.03 8.43
C ILE A 157 -2.94 -11.92 6.92
N TYR A 158 -2.80 -10.70 6.41
CA TYR A 158 -2.56 -10.43 5.01
C TYR A 158 -1.32 -11.18 4.52
N LYS A 159 -0.18 -10.97 5.17
CA LYS A 159 1.07 -11.65 4.84
C LYS A 159 0.96 -13.16 4.87
N ARG A 160 0.26 -13.72 5.87
CA ARG A 160 0.11 -15.18 5.97
C ARG A 160 -0.69 -15.77 4.81
N VAL A 161 -1.69 -15.06 4.31
CA VAL A 161 -2.58 -15.54 3.24
C VAL A 161 -2.05 -15.20 1.85
N THR A 162 -1.47 -14.00 1.66
CA THR A 162 -1.05 -13.51 0.34
C THR A 162 0.42 -13.78 0.04
N GLY A 163 1.25 -13.96 1.08
CA GLY A 163 2.71 -13.99 0.95
C GLY A 163 3.35 -12.62 0.75
N GLU A 164 2.56 -11.54 0.66
CA GLU A 164 3.05 -10.16 0.48
C GLU A 164 3.02 -9.40 1.81
N GLU A 165 3.97 -8.48 2.03
CA GLU A 165 3.94 -7.62 3.21
C GLU A 165 2.64 -6.79 3.27
N GLY A 166 2.16 -6.60 4.50
CA GLY A 166 1.02 -5.74 4.78
C GLY A 166 1.35 -4.25 4.62
N TYR A 167 0.31 -3.42 4.62
CA TYR A 167 0.40 -1.97 4.48
C TYR A 167 -0.63 -1.24 5.35
N PHE A 168 -1.30 -1.93 6.27
CA PHE A 168 -2.36 -1.37 7.07
C PHE A 168 -1.82 -0.53 8.23
N ASP A 169 -0.66 -0.88 8.83
CA ASP A 169 0.01 -0.05 9.85
C ASP A 169 0.84 1.08 9.18
N THR A 170 0.13 1.92 8.42
CA THR A 170 0.70 3.05 7.69
C THR A 170 -0.19 4.29 7.80
N ARG A 171 0.42 5.43 7.51
CA ARG A 171 -0.19 6.75 7.43
C ARG A 171 -0.14 7.31 6.01
N VAL A 172 -0.97 8.32 5.76
CA VAL A 172 -1.00 9.11 4.54
C VAL A 172 -0.92 10.59 4.90
N ALA A 173 0.05 11.29 4.30
CA ALA A 173 0.11 12.73 4.30
C ALA A 173 -0.55 13.22 3.01
N TYR A 174 -1.36 14.26 3.08
CA TYR A 174 -2.09 14.76 1.92
C TYR A 174 -2.34 16.26 2.04
N VAL A 175 -2.71 16.90 0.94
CA VAL A 175 -3.13 18.30 0.92
C VAL A 175 -4.64 18.37 1.18
N SER A 176 -5.03 18.87 2.35
CA SER A 176 -6.41 19.19 2.68
C SER A 176 -6.77 20.57 2.14
N GLU A 177 -7.89 20.65 1.41
CA GLU A 177 -8.37 21.87 0.77
C GLU A 177 -9.72 22.33 1.36
N THR A 178 -9.81 23.60 1.71
CA THR A 178 -11.03 24.25 2.23
C THR A 178 -11.19 25.67 1.69
N GLY A 179 -12.35 26.30 1.91
CA GLY A 179 -12.66 27.64 1.39
C GLY A 179 -13.12 27.62 -0.07
N PRO A 180 -13.47 28.74 -0.70
CA PRO A 180 -13.89 28.81 -2.12
C PRO A 180 -12.72 28.70 -3.11
N LEU A 181 -12.98 28.40 -4.39
CA LEU A 181 -11.94 28.16 -5.41
C LEU A 181 -10.92 29.31 -5.57
N ASN A 182 -11.37 30.55 -5.44
CA ASN A 182 -10.53 31.75 -5.55
C ASN A 182 -9.79 32.13 -4.25
N ARG A 183 -10.02 31.40 -3.15
CA ARG A 183 -9.39 31.62 -1.85
C ARG A 183 -9.24 30.29 -1.11
N ARG A 184 -8.67 29.29 -1.80
CA ARG A 184 -8.44 27.96 -1.22
C ARG A 184 -7.37 28.01 -0.14
N VAL A 185 -7.67 27.45 1.01
CA VAL A 185 -6.70 27.16 2.08
C VAL A 185 -6.21 25.73 1.87
N LYS A 186 -4.90 25.56 1.67
CA LYS A 186 -4.25 24.27 1.44
C LYS A 186 -3.28 23.94 2.57
N ARG A 187 -3.60 22.89 3.33
CA ARG A 187 -2.82 22.43 4.49
C ARG A 187 -2.27 21.04 4.24
N ILE A 188 -1.09 20.72 4.76
CA ILE A 188 -0.70 19.32 4.92
C ILE A 188 -1.45 18.72 6.11
N ALA A 189 -2.18 17.65 5.86
CA ALA A 189 -2.83 16.82 6.86
C ALA A 189 -2.19 15.42 6.89
N LEU A 190 -2.36 14.72 8.00
CA LEU A 190 -1.88 13.37 8.26
C LEU A 190 -3.04 12.53 8.80
N MET A 191 -3.21 11.33 8.27
CA MET A 191 -4.21 10.35 8.70
C MET A 191 -3.64 8.93 8.63
N ASP A 192 -4.29 7.96 9.26
CA ASP A 192 -4.05 6.54 8.99
C ASP A 192 -4.50 6.23 7.54
N GLN A 193 -4.00 5.15 6.93
CA GLN A 193 -4.32 4.83 5.52
C GLN A 193 -5.82 4.65 5.23
N ASP A 194 -6.63 4.42 6.26
CA ASP A 194 -8.08 4.27 6.16
C ASP A 194 -8.86 5.57 6.45
N GLY A 195 -8.19 6.69 6.68
CA GLY A 195 -8.78 8.00 6.91
C GLY A 195 -9.02 8.38 8.38
N ALA A 196 -8.76 7.47 9.31
CA ALA A 196 -8.87 7.77 10.74
C ALA A 196 -7.69 8.64 11.24
N ASN A 197 -7.83 9.12 12.49
CA ASN A 197 -6.77 9.88 13.19
C ASN A 197 -6.27 11.12 12.41
N ASN A 198 -7.15 11.77 11.65
CA ASN A 198 -6.79 12.94 10.86
C ASN A 198 -6.34 14.13 11.75
N ARG A 199 -5.16 14.68 11.46
CA ARG A 199 -4.61 15.91 12.08
C ARG A 199 -3.88 16.78 11.06
N TYR A 200 -3.77 18.08 11.33
CA TYR A 200 -3.04 19.01 10.47
C TYR A 200 -1.57 19.16 10.91
N LEU A 201 -0.65 19.10 9.96
CA LEU A 201 0.78 19.39 10.16
C LEU A 201 1.10 20.87 9.90
N THR A 202 0.28 21.56 9.10
CA THR A 202 0.44 22.99 8.80
C THR A 202 -0.83 23.77 9.16
N ASP A 203 -0.66 25.01 9.61
CA ASP A 203 -1.73 25.91 10.06
C ASP A 203 -2.57 26.52 8.93
N GLY A 204 -2.10 26.48 7.67
CA GLY A 204 -2.77 27.04 6.50
C GLY A 204 -2.60 28.55 6.33
N ALA A 205 -1.65 29.17 7.04
CA ALA A 205 -1.28 30.58 6.81
C ALA A 205 -0.61 30.78 5.44
N GLY A 206 0.12 29.77 4.96
CA GLY A 206 0.68 29.69 3.61
C GLY A 206 0.23 28.42 2.90
N LEU A 207 0.37 28.39 1.56
CA LEU A 207 0.08 27.19 0.78
C LEU A 207 1.15 26.13 1.05
N ALA A 208 0.73 24.92 1.41
CA ALA A 208 1.62 23.78 1.54
C ALA A 208 1.17 22.65 0.60
N LEU A 209 2.09 22.19 -0.24
CA LEU A 209 1.81 21.32 -1.39
C LEU A 209 2.80 20.15 -1.48
N THR A 210 2.39 19.09 -2.17
CA THR A 210 3.25 17.96 -2.57
C THR A 210 4.05 17.34 -1.41
N PRO A 211 3.41 16.95 -0.29
CA PRO A 211 4.11 16.31 0.83
C PRO A 211 4.71 14.98 0.40
N ARG A 212 5.84 14.56 0.97
CA ARG A 212 6.51 13.27 0.71
C ARG A 212 7.18 12.75 1.96
N PHE A 213 6.93 11.50 2.31
CA PHE A 213 7.55 10.87 3.46
C PHE A 213 9.02 10.55 3.24
N SER A 214 9.79 10.69 4.32
CA SER A 214 11.07 10.01 4.46
C SER A 214 10.82 8.50 4.56
N PRO A 215 11.60 7.66 3.85
CA PRO A 215 11.48 6.21 3.96
C PRO A 215 12.05 5.65 5.26
N THR A 216 12.90 6.42 5.96
CA THR A 216 13.64 5.94 7.15
C THR A 216 13.32 6.70 8.43
N LEU A 217 12.74 7.90 8.32
CA LEU A 217 12.42 8.76 9.47
C LEU A 217 10.94 9.15 9.46
N GLN A 218 10.41 9.49 10.63
CA GLN A 218 9.06 10.05 10.79
C GLN A 218 9.05 11.54 10.41
N GLU A 219 9.39 11.82 9.15
CA GLU A 219 9.53 13.16 8.58
C GLU A 219 8.87 13.24 7.20
N ILE A 220 8.47 14.45 6.82
CA ILE A 220 8.03 14.77 5.47
C ILE A 220 8.83 15.93 4.90
N VAL A 221 9.01 15.91 3.58
CA VAL A 221 9.36 17.11 2.81
C VAL A 221 8.15 17.61 2.05
N TYR A 222 8.00 18.92 1.93
CA TYR A 222 6.90 19.52 1.18
C TYR A 222 7.29 20.90 0.64
N MET A 223 6.58 21.36 -0.39
CA MET A 223 6.72 22.69 -0.95
C MET A 223 5.82 23.66 -0.17
N GLY A 224 6.38 24.74 0.34
CA GLY A 224 5.65 25.79 1.05
C GLY A 224 5.78 27.15 0.36
N TYR A 225 4.68 27.88 0.33
CA TYR A 225 4.64 29.31 -0.01
C TYR A 225 4.64 30.10 1.29
N ALA A 226 5.71 30.85 1.51
CA ALA A 226 5.83 31.83 2.59
C ALA A 226 6.03 33.23 1.97
N GLU A 227 6.52 34.20 2.73
CA GLU A 227 7.00 35.47 2.15
C GLU A 227 8.20 35.19 1.25
N GLY A 228 8.01 35.29 -0.07
CA GLY A 228 9.05 35.06 -1.09
C GLY A 228 8.74 33.89 -2.04
N PRO A 229 9.75 33.41 -2.79
CA PRO A 229 9.55 32.32 -3.73
C PRO A 229 9.32 31.00 -2.98
N PRO A 230 8.63 30.02 -3.59
CA PRO A 230 8.36 28.75 -2.93
C PRO A 230 9.65 28.01 -2.54
N ARG A 231 9.58 27.32 -1.40
CA ARG A 231 10.70 26.62 -0.79
C ARG A 231 10.32 25.20 -0.38
N VAL A 232 11.32 24.32 -0.33
CA VAL A 232 11.17 22.98 0.25
C VAL A 232 11.47 23.02 1.75
N TYR A 233 10.52 22.55 2.54
CA TYR A 233 10.63 22.40 3.98
C TYR A 233 10.77 20.93 4.36
N LEU A 234 11.53 20.65 5.41
CA LEU A 234 11.56 19.38 6.12
C LEU A 234 10.80 19.54 7.43
N GLN A 235 9.90 18.62 7.74
CA GLN A 235 9.10 18.66 8.97
C GLN A 235 8.98 17.29 9.61
N ASN A 236 9.24 17.22 10.91
CA ASN A 236 8.99 16.04 11.71
C ASN A 236 7.49 15.90 11.98
N VAL A 237 6.93 14.72 11.72
CA VAL A 237 5.46 14.53 11.77
C VAL A 237 4.92 14.40 13.19
N GLU A 238 5.77 14.12 14.19
CA GLU A 238 5.35 13.97 15.58
C GLU A 238 5.52 15.25 16.39
N SER A 239 6.69 15.89 16.29
CA SER A 239 6.99 17.12 17.03
C SER A 239 6.52 18.40 16.32
N ASN A 240 6.14 18.31 15.04
CA ASN A 240 5.89 19.45 14.15
C ASN A 240 7.08 20.41 14.00
N ARG A 241 8.29 20.01 14.41
CA ARG A 241 9.50 20.80 14.16
C ARG A 241 9.72 20.90 12.65
N ARG A 242 9.79 22.14 12.15
CA ARG A 242 9.96 22.49 10.74
C ARG A 242 11.28 23.21 10.53
N GLU A 243 11.98 22.88 9.46
CA GLU A 243 13.16 23.61 9.00
C GLU A 243 13.19 23.76 7.48
N LEU A 244 13.88 24.79 7.01
CA LEU A 244 14.13 24.98 5.57
C LEU A 244 15.19 23.95 5.13
N LEU A 245 14.90 23.18 4.08
CA LEU A 245 15.84 22.16 3.58
C LEU A 245 17.07 22.83 2.95
N GLY A 246 16.85 23.87 2.14
CA GLY A 246 17.91 24.66 1.50
C GLY A 246 17.41 26.01 1.02
N ASN A 247 18.32 26.97 0.85
CA ASN A 247 18.03 28.25 0.22
C ASN A 247 18.62 28.26 -1.19
N PHE A 248 17.75 28.17 -2.19
CA PHE A 248 18.15 28.05 -3.60
C PHE A 248 17.84 29.34 -4.37
N PRO A 249 18.63 29.67 -5.41
CA PRO A 249 18.21 30.67 -6.38
C PRO A 249 16.94 30.18 -7.10
N GLY A 250 15.94 31.05 -7.20
CA GLY A 250 14.66 30.74 -7.85
C GLY A 250 13.69 29.90 -7.01
N MET A 251 12.95 29.01 -7.66
CA MET A 251 11.90 28.17 -7.06
C MET A 251 12.38 26.71 -6.93
N SER A 252 12.16 26.11 -5.76
CA SER A 252 12.41 24.69 -5.51
C SER A 252 11.10 23.92 -5.28
N PHE A 253 10.90 22.79 -5.96
CA PHE A 253 9.65 22.03 -5.91
C PHE A 253 9.82 20.54 -6.23
N ALA A 254 8.74 19.77 -6.06
CA ALA A 254 8.68 18.31 -6.28
C ALA A 254 9.84 17.52 -5.60
N PRO A 255 10.06 17.70 -4.28
CA PRO A 255 11.12 16.97 -3.58
C PRO A 255 10.78 15.47 -3.49
N ARG A 256 11.78 14.58 -3.45
CA ARG A 256 11.64 13.16 -3.07
C ARG A 256 12.90 12.71 -2.34
N PHE A 257 12.74 11.94 -1.27
CA PHE A 257 13.87 11.32 -0.58
C PHE A 257 14.52 10.22 -1.44
N SER A 258 15.82 10.04 -1.25
CA SER A 258 16.49 8.78 -1.60
C SER A 258 15.99 7.63 -0.71
N PRO A 259 16.10 6.35 -1.14
CA PRO A 259 15.56 5.22 -0.37
C PRO A 259 16.18 5.05 1.02
N ASP A 260 17.41 5.50 1.21
CA ASP A 260 18.11 5.53 2.51
C ASP A 260 17.73 6.75 3.38
N GLY A 261 16.98 7.70 2.82
CA GLY A 261 16.56 8.96 3.46
C GLY A 261 17.68 9.97 3.71
N THR A 262 18.90 9.75 3.20
CA THR A 262 20.04 10.64 3.46
C THR A 262 20.07 11.85 2.52
N LYS A 263 19.35 11.78 1.39
CA LYS A 263 19.32 12.81 0.36
C LYS A 263 17.89 13.10 -0.10
N VAL A 264 17.72 14.26 -0.73
CA VAL A 264 16.48 14.67 -1.41
C VAL A 264 16.82 15.10 -2.83
N ALA A 265 16.18 14.48 -3.83
CA ALA A 265 16.15 15.00 -5.19
C ALA A 265 14.99 16.00 -5.33
N MET A 266 15.19 17.09 -6.04
CA MET A 266 14.19 18.13 -6.25
C MET A 266 14.39 18.85 -7.59
N SER A 267 13.37 19.59 -8.01
CA SER A 267 13.44 20.46 -9.19
C SER A 267 13.80 21.86 -8.74
N LEU A 268 14.80 22.47 -9.38
CA LEU A 268 15.11 23.89 -9.23
C LEU A 268 14.82 24.59 -10.55
N SER A 269 13.99 25.62 -10.51
CA SER A 269 13.71 26.47 -11.67
C SER A 269 14.35 27.84 -11.54
N GLN A 270 15.03 28.22 -12.61
CA GLN A 270 15.68 29.52 -12.79
C GLN A 270 15.54 29.92 -14.26
N ASP A 271 15.16 31.18 -14.50
CA ASP A 271 15.07 31.79 -15.84
C ASP A 271 14.24 31.01 -16.87
N GLY A 272 13.15 30.39 -16.42
CA GLY A 272 12.20 29.66 -17.28
C GLY A 272 12.55 28.21 -17.57
N ASN A 273 13.73 27.73 -17.16
CA ASN A 273 14.12 26.32 -17.24
C ASN A 273 14.08 25.65 -15.86
N SER A 274 14.00 24.32 -15.82
CA SER A 274 14.18 23.56 -14.58
C SER A 274 15.15 22.41 -14.75
N SER A 275 15.96 22.19 -13.72
CA SER A 275 16.88 21.06 -13.66
C SER A 275 16.73 20.31 -12.35
N LEU A 276 17.13 19.05 -12.37
CA LEU A 276 17.11 18.22 -11.18
C LEU A 276 18.38 18.43 -10.36
N TYR A 277 18.20 18.52 -9.05
CA TYR A 277 19.27 18.64 -8.08
C TYR A 277 19.08 17.60 -6.98
N GLU A 278 20.18 17.10 -6.46
CA GLU A 278 20.25 16.26 -5.27
C GLU A 278 20.86 17.08 -4.13
N MET A 279 20.31 16.95 -2.93
CA MET A 279 20.80 17.61 -1.73
C MET A 279 20.94 16.61 -0.57
N ASN A 280 22.03 16.67 0.18
CA ASN A 280 22.16 15.93 1.42
C ASN A 280 21.31 16.58 2.53
N VAL A 281 20.50 15.80 3.23
CA VAL A 281 19.54 16.32 4.24
C VAL A 281 20.25 16.99 5.41
N ARG A 282 21.38 16.44 5.89
CA ARG A 282 22.10 16.96 7.07
C ARG A 282 23.24 17.90 6.72
N GLY A 283 24.00 17.57 5.68
CA GLY A 283 25.20 18.31 5.27
C GLY A 283 24.91 19.48 4.31
N ARG A 284 23.69 19.56 3.77
CA ARG A 284 23.24 20.63 2.85
C ARG A 284 24.10 20.81 1.58
N SER A 285 24.98 19.86 1.28
CA SER A 285 25.70 19.83 0.01
C SER A 285 24.72 19.52 -1.12
N GLN A 286 24.89 20.20 -2.25
CA GLN A 286 24.03 20.06 -3.42
C GLN A 286 24.82 19.63 -4.65
N ARG A 287 24.15 18.91 -5.55
CA ARG A 287 24.69 18.47 -6.83
C ARG A 287 23.62 18.56 -7.90
N ARG A 288 23.95 19.19 -9.03
CA ARG A 288 23.08 19.20 -10.21
C ARG A 288 23.12 17.83 -10.90
N LEU A 289 21.95 17.27 -11.22
CA LEU A 289 21.80 15.95 -11.84
C LEU A 289 21.52 16.04 -13.35
N THR A 290 20.82 17.09 -13.79
CA THR A 290 20.52 17.32 -15.21
C THR A 290 20.91 18.72 -15.68
N ASN A 291 21.27 18.81 -16.95
CA ASN A 291 21.56 20.08 -17.64
C ASN A 291 21.02 20.02 -19.07
N SER A 292 19.71 19.86 -19.19
CA SER A 292 19.03 19.83 -20.48
C SER A 292 18.36 21.18 -20.77
N PRO A 293 18.05 21.50 -22.05
CA PRO A 293 17.35 22.74 -22.41
C PRO A 293 15.83 22.68 -22.11
N GLY A 294 15.33 21.61 -21.49
CA GLY A 294 13.91 21.44 -21.15
C GLY A 294 13.62 21.57 -19.65
N ILE A 295 12.36 21.37 -19.29
CA ILE A 295 11.86 21.30 -17.92
C ILE A 295 12.05 19.87 -17.40
N ASP A 296 13.14 19.63 -16.68
CA ASP A 296 13.33 18.38 -15.95
C ASP A 296 12.72 18.50 -14.54
N THR A 297 11.77 17.63 -14.20
CA THR A 297 11.07 17.70 -12.90
C THR A 297 10.52 16.35 -12.42
N SER A 298 9.96 16.34 -11.21
CA SER A 298 9.35 15.21 -10.51
C SER A 298 10.27 13.98 -10.45
N PRO A 299 11.50 14.12 -9.91
CA PRO A 299 12.41 12.98 -9.77
C PRO A 299 11.85 11.96 -8.79
N SER A 300 12.08 10.67 -9.01
CA SER A 300 11.82 9.58 -8.07
C SER A 300 12.94 8.54 -8.18
N TYR A 301 13.54 8.18 -7.04
CA TYR A 301 14.58 7.15 -7.00
C TYR A 301 13.99 5.76 -7.24
N SER A 302 14.77 4.87 -7.84
CA SER A 302 14.56 3.42 -7.78
C SER A 302 14.73 2.90 -6.35
N ALA A 303 14.12 1.75 -6.04
CA ALA A 303 14.14 1.17 -4.70
C ALA A 303 15.56 0.89 -4.16
N ASP A 304 16.50 0.55 -5.06
CA ASP A 304 17.91 0.32 -4.77
C ASP A 304 18.77 1.61 -4.76
N GLY A 305 18.18 2.77 -5.10
CA GLY A 305 18.84 4.06 -5.14
C GLY A 305 19.83 4.26 -6.30
N THR A 306 19.92 3.33 -7.24
CA THR A 306 20.90 3.39 -8.36
C THR A 306 20.41 4.24 -9.53
N GLN A 307 19.10 4.45 -9.65
CA GLN A 307 18.48 5.16 -10.76
C GLN A 307 17.47 6.21 -10.28
N ILE A 308 17.15 7.15 -11.16
CA ILE A 308 16.10 8.16 -10.99
C ILE A 308 15.22 8.15 -12.23
N VAL A 309 13.91 8.03 -12.04
CA VAL A 309 12.92 8.38 -13.06
C VAL A 309 12.49 9.82 -12.87
N PHE A 310 12.25 10.54 -13.96
CA PHE A 310 11.76 11.92 -13.96
C PHE A 310 11.00 12.19 -15.26
N ASN A 311 10.29 13.33 -15.32
CA ASN A 311 9.68 13.77 -16.57
C ASN A 311 10.44 14.97 -17.17
N SER A 312 10.48 15.03 -18.50
CA SER A 312 11.14 16.09 -19.26
C SER A 312 10.41 16.38 -20.55
N ASP A 313 10.36 17.65 -20.96
CA ASP A 313 9.86 18.09 -22.26
C ASP A 313 10.97 18.32 -23.30
N ARG A 314 12.21 17.88 -23.00
CA ARG A 314 13.40 18.02 -23.89
C ARG A 314 13.20 17.50 -25.33
N GLY A 315 12.22 16.62 -25.54
CA GLY A 315 11.85 16.04 -26.84
C GLY A 315 10.60 16.67 -27.47
N GLY A 316 10.18 17.86 -27.01
CA GLY A 316 9.02 18.61 -27.51
C GLY A 316 7.75 18.45 -26.67
N THR A 317 7.45 17.24 -26.20
CA THR A 317 6.34 17.00 -25.24
C THR A 317 6.87 16.39 -23.96
N GLN A 318 6.12 16.54 -22.86
CA GLN A 318 6.46 15.99 -21.54
C GLN A 318 6.42 14.46 -21.56
N GLN A 319 7.57 13.83 -21.33
CA GLN A 319 7.78 12.38 -21.39
C GLN A 319 8.61 11.90 -20.20
N LEU A 320 8.59 10.60 -19.92
CA LEU A 320 9.35 9.99 -18.83
C LEU A 320 10.73 9.54 -19.30
N TYR A 321 11.73 9.77 -18.46
CA TYR A 321 13.11 9.40 -18.65
C TYR A 321 13.66 8.74 -17.38
N VAL A 322 14.60 7.81 -17.56
CA VAL A 322 15.38 7.20 -16.49
C VAL A 322 16.84 7.56 -16.67
N MET A 323 17.55 7.81 -15.58
CA MET A 323 18.98 8.08 -15.55
C MET A 323 19.64 7.42 -14.33
N GLY A 324 20.97 7.38 -14.30
CA GLY A 324 21.68 6.99 -13.07
C GLY A 324 21.42 8.01 -11.95
N SER A 325 21.42 7.58 -10.69
CA SER A 325 21.29 8.50 -9.54
C SER A 325 22.46 9.48 -9.42
N GLY A 326 23.56 9.18 -10.12
CA GLY A 326 24.68 10.09 -10.34
C GLY A 326 24.38 11.29 -11.26
N GLY A 327 23.27 11.27 -12.00
CA GLY A 327 23.04 12.10 -13.18
C GLY A 327 23.63 11.46 -14.45
N GLY A 328 23.23 12.00 -15.61
CA GLY A 328 23.68 11.55 -16.94
C GLY A 328 23.11 10.20 -17.40
N GLY A 329 23.32 9.89 -18.69
CA GLY A 329 22.85 8.64 -19.30
C GLY A 329 21.34 8.56 -19.42
N GLU A 330 20.67 9.70 -19.60
CA GLU A 330 19.22 9.75 -19.59
C GLU A 330 18.62 9.04 -20.80
N LYS A 331 17.70 8.11 -20.54
CA LYS A 331 17.01 7.31 -21.54
C LYS A 331 15.51 7.54 -21.44
N ARG A 332 14.87 7.89 -22.55
CA ARG A 332 13.40 7.98 -22.63
C ARG A 332 12.77 6.59 -22.48
N ILE A 333 11.71 6.48 -21.70
CA ILE A 333 10.98 5.22 -21.46
C ILE A 333 9.51 5.26 -21.89
N SER A 334 8.89 6.43 -22.02
CA SER A 334 7.51 6.55 -22.49
C SER A 334 7.45 6.90 -23.98
N PHE A 335 6.68 6.13 -24.76
CA PHE A 335 6.59 6.30 -26.23
C PHE A 335 5.15 6.35 -26.78
N GLY A 336 4.14 6.10 -25.94
CA GLY A 336 2.74 6.24 -26.37
C GLY A 336 2.29 7.70 -26.48
N ASP A 337 1.07 7.90 -26.97
CA ASP A 337 0.50 9.24 -27.16
C ASP A 337 0.24 9.99 -25.86
N GLY A 338 0.30 11.33 -25.94
CA GLY A 338 0.01 12.24 -24.84
C GLY A 338 1.24 12.65 -24.02
N ARG A 339 0.98 13.26 -22.86
CA ARG A 339 1.99 13.73 -21.91
C ARG A 339 2.07 12.79 -20.71
N TYR A 340 3.27 12.57 -20.20
CA TYR A 340 3.53 11.73 -19.03
C TYR A 340 4.19 12.57 -17.94
N ALA A 341 3.60 12.54 -16.76
CA ALA A 341 3.96 13.40 -15.63
C ALA A 341 4.05 12.60 -14.33
N THR A 342 4.62 13.25 -13.30
CA THR A 342 4.63 12.78 -11.90
C THR A 342 5.01 11.31 -11.71
N PRO A 343 6.12 10.83 -12.30
CA PRO A 343 6.50 9.43 -12.17
C PRO A 343 6.90 9.09 -10.73
N VAL A 344 6.55 7.88 -10.28
CA VAL A 344 6.92 7.36 -8.97
C VAL A 344 7.32 5.90 -9.09
N TRP A 345 8.55 5.61 -8.71
CA TRP A 345 9.08 4.24 -8.70
C TRP A 345 8.41 3.42 -7.60
N SER A 346 8.04 2.18 -7.91
CA SER A 346 7.54 1.20 -6.96
C SER A 346 8.62 0.89 -5.91
N PRO A 347 8.27 0.74 -4.63
CA PRO A 347 9.21 0.26 -3.61
C PRO A 347 9.71 -1.17 -3.87
N ARG A 348 9.06 -1.93 -4.77
CA ARG A 348 9.57 -3.23 -5.26
C ARG A 348 10.57 -3.10 -6.42
N GLY A 349 10.70 -1.92 -7.03
CA GLY A 349 11.58 -1.68 -8.17
C GLY A 349 11.01 -2.14 -9.54
N ASP A 350 9.90 -2.87 -9.54
CA ASP A 350 9.32 -3.59 -10.69
C ASP A 350 8.48 -2.71 -11.63
N PHE A 351 7.90 -1.63 -11.12
CA PHE A 351 7.06 -0.70 -11.88
C PHE A 351 7.38 0.76 -11.59
N ILE A 352 7.01 1.61 -12.53
CA ILE A 352 6.91 3.07 -12.40
C ILE A 352 5.45 3.43 -12.62
N ALA A 353 4.83 4.04 -11.62
CA ALA A 353 3.52 4.68 -11.76
C ALA A 353 3.69 6.09 -12.31
N PHE A 354 2.71 6.59 -13.05
CA PHE A 354 2.76 7.92 -13.67
C PHE A 354 1.36 8.48 -13.90
N THR A 355 1.28 9.80 -14.06
CA THR A 355 0.09 10.46 -14.59
C THR A 355 0.21 10.59 -16.11
N LYS A 356 -0.85 10.23 -16.83
CA LYS A 356 -0.96 10.39 -18.28
C LYS A 356 -2.02 11.43 -18.61
N ILE A 357 -1.71 12.31 -19.55
CA ILE A 357 -2.65 13.33 -20.06
C ILE A 357 -2.77 13.16 -21.57
N ALA A 358 -3.91 12.65 -22.02
CA ALA A 358 -4.19 12.36 -23.43
C ALA A 358 -5.68 12.53 -23.72
N GLY A 359 -6.02 13.06 -24.90
CA GLY A 359 -7.42 13.21 -25.33
C GLY A 359 -8.29 14.05 -24.40
N GLY A 360 -7.71 15.01 -23.67
CA GLY A 360 -8.43 15.83 -22.68
C GLY A 360 -8.75 15.12 -21.36
N GLN A 361 -8.23 13.91 -21.15
CA GLN A 361 -8.39 13.12 -19.92
C GLN A 361 -7.07 12.95 -19.20
N PHE A 362 -7.17 12.71 -17.90
CA PHE A 362 -6.07 12.36 -17.01
C PHE A 362 -6.22 10.91 -16.56
N GLY A 363 -5.11 10.24 -16.25
CA GLY A 363 -5.15 8.89 -15.70
C GLY A 363 -3.88 8.50 -14.96
N ILE A 364 -4.00 7.48 -14.12
CA ILE A 364 -2.85 6.81 -13.50
C ILE A 364 -2.51 5.57 -14.31
N GLY A 365 -1.28 5.50 -14.80
CA GLY A 365 -0.74 4.34 -15.49
C GLY A 365 0.45 3.75 -14.74
N VAL A 366 0.83 2.54 -15.15
CA VAL A 366 2.06 1.87 -14.72
C VAL A 366 2.78 1.27 -15.93
N MET A 367 4.11 1.26 -15.88
CA MET A 367 4.98 0.60 -16.85
C MET A 367 6.21 0.01 -16.14
N ARG A 368 6.92 -0.92 -16.77
CA ARG A 368 8.20 -1.39 -16.26
C ARG A 368 9.28 -0.30 -16.40
N PRO A 369 10.39 -0.37 -15.65
CA PRO A 369 11.49 0.59 -15.75
C PRO A 369 12.09 0.75 -17.15
N ASP A 370 11.96 -0.25 -18.02
CA ASP A 370 12.41 -0.21 -19.41
C ASP A 370 11.40 0.44 -20.38
N GLY A 371 10.21 0.83 -19.89
CA GLY A 371 9.11 1.38 -20.66
C GLY A 371 8.10 0.34 -21.18
N SER A 372 8.37 -0.95 -21.02
CA SER A 372 7.47 -2.01 -21.49
C SER A 372 6.25 -2.19 -20.58
N GLY A 373 5.19 -2.80 -21.14
CA GLY A 373 4.02 -3.20 -20.36
C GLY A 373 3.20 -2.02 -19.82
N GLU A 374 3.20 -0.89 -20.53
CA GLU A 374 2.35 0.27 -20.20
C GLU A 374 0.88 -0.15 -20.12
N ARG A 375 0.21 0.22 -19.02
CA ARG A 375 -1.24 0.06 -18.86
C ARG A 375 -1.82 1.10 -17.92
N MET A 376 -3.06 1.49 -18.18
CA MET A 376 -3.80 2.42 -17.33
C MET A 376 -4.55 1.67 -16.23
N LEU A 377 -4.51 2.21 -15.02
CA LEU A 377 -5.24 1.71 -13.85
C LEU A 377 -6.52 2.50 -13.59
N ALA A 378 -6.48 3.80 -13.85
CA ALA A 378 -7.58 4.73 -13.62
C ALA A 378 -7.55 5.85 -14.65
N SER A 379 -8.71 6.40 -15.01
CA SER A 379 -8.84 7.55 -15.92
C SER A 379 -10.08 8.38 -15.59
N GLY A 380 -10.06 9.67 -15.93
CA GLY A 380 -11.17 10.58 -15.66
C GLY A 380 -10.86 12.03 -16.02
N PHE A 381 -11.71 12.95 -15.51
CA PHE A 381 -11.58 14.40 -15.75
C PHE A 381 -10.25 14.97 -15.24
N LEU A 382 -9.94 14.73 -13.97
CA LEU A 382 -8.63 14.98 -13.38
C LEU A 382 -8.30 13.83 -12.44
N VAL A 383 -7.20 13.13 -12.73
CA VAL A 383 -6.73 11.94 -12.02
C VAL A 383 -5.21 11.96 -12.01
N GLU A 384 -4.61 12.31 -10.88
CA GLU A 384 -3.17 12.62 -10.81
C GLU A 384 -2.55 12.30 -9.44
N GLY A 385 -1.23 12.36 -9.38
CA GLY A 385 -0.45 12.34 -8.15
C GLY A 385 -0.37 10.96 -7.51
N PRO A 386 0.11 9.92 -8.24
CA PRO A 386 0.20 8.59 -7.68
C PRO A 386 1.23 8.53 -6.53
N THR A 387 0.96 7.67 -5.54
CA THR A 387 1.90 7.27 -4.49
C THR A 387 1.69 5.80 -4.16
N TRP A 388 2.78 5.05 -3.98
CA TRP A 388 2.73 3.63 -3.65
C TRP A 388 2.56 3.42 -2.15
N ALA A 389 1.74 2.46 -1.76
CA ALA A 389 1.84 1.80 -0.46
C ALA A 389 3.23 1.14 -0.32
N PRO A 390 3.78 0.98 0.89
CA PRO A 390 5.16 0.51 1.08
C PRO A 390 5.39 -0.91 0.59
N ASN A 391 4.34 -1.72 0.49
CA ASN A 391 4.43 -3.05 -0.06
C ASN A 391 4.48 -3.07 -1.60
N GLY A 392 4.30 -1.95 -2.31
CA GLY A 392 4.34 -1.86 -3.78
C GLY A 392 3.14 -2.45 -4.51
N ARG A 393 2.06 -2.79 -3.81
CA ARG A 393 0.86 -3.40 -4.41
C ARG A 393 -0.27 -2.41 -4.64
N VAL A 394 -0.43 -1.44 -3.75
CA VAL A 394 -1.54 -0.49 -3.79
C VAL A 394 -1.02 0.89 -4.15
N LEU A 395 -1.77 1.60 -4.99
CA LEU A 395 -1.52 2.99 -5.34
C LEU A 395 -2.63 3.86 -4.76
N MET A 396 -2.26 5.02 -4.21
CA MET A 396 -3.18 6.11 -3.90
C MET A 396 -2.92 7.28 -4.83
N PHE A 397 -3.97 8.01 -5.18
CA PHE A 397 -3.94 9.18 -6.06
C PHE A 397 -5.16 10.06 -5.77
N PHE A 398 -5.22 11.25 -6.35
CA PHE A 398 -6.39 12.12 -6.19
C PHE A 398 -7.20 12.22 -7.48
N ARG A 399 -8.49 12.48 -7.31
CA ARG A 399 -9.43 12.73 -8.40
C ARG A 399 -10.20 14.00 -8.15
N GLN A 400 -10.49 14.72 -9.22
CA GLN A 400 -11.52 15.75 -9.23
C GLN A 400 -12.62 15.36 -10.21
N GLN A 401 -13.86 15.37 -9.72
CA GLN A 401 -15.04 15.20 -10.56
C GLN A 401 -15.53 16.55 -11.05
N PRO A 402 -16.06 16.66 -12.27
CA PRO A 402 -16.76 17.86 -12.69
C PRO A 402 -18.04 18.04 -11.87
N ASN A 403 -18.37 19.26 -11.50
CA ASN A 403 -19.64 19.62 -10.90
C ASN A 403 -20.77 19.60 -11.96
N ALA A 404 -22.02 19.81 -11.52
CA ALA A 404 -23.19 19.80 -12.41
C ALA A 404 -23.12 20.82 -13.57
N ALA A 405 -22.28 21.86 -13.46
CA ALA A 405 -22.04 22.85 -14.51
C ALA A 405 -20.82 22.52 -15.39
N GLY A 406 -20.26 21.32 -15.29
CA GLY A 406 -19.08 20.89 -16.05
C GLY A 406 -17.76 21.53 -15.60
N ARG A 407 -17.72 22.21 -14.45
CA ARG A 407 -16.52 22.87 -13.90
C ARG A 407 -15.86 22.01 -12.83
N ALA A 408 -14.64 22.36 -12.43
CA ALA A 408 -13.92 21.75 -11.32
C ALA A 408 -14.80 21.59 -10.06
N GLY A 409 -15.03 20.34 -9.62
CA GLY A 409 -15.81 19.98 -8.43
C GLY A 409 -14.96 19.53 -7.26
N ALA A 410 -15.50 18.65 -6.41
CA ALA A 410 -14.83 18.12 -5.23
C ALA A 410 -13.61 17.29 -5.58
N VAL A 411 -12.59 17.33 -4.71
CA VAL A 411 -11.34 16.59 -4.87
C VAL A 411 -11.24 15.52 -3.80
N SER A 412 -10.97 14.27 -4.19
CA SER A 412 -10.96 13.13 -3.26
C SER A 412 -9.77 12.22 -3.51
N LEU A 413 -9.34 11.52 -2.45
CA LEU A 413 -8.32 10.49 -2.55
C LEU A 413 -8.94 9.15 -2.91
N HIS A 414 -8.25 8.39 -3.77
CA HIS A 414 -8.65 7.06 -4.22
C HIS A 414 -7.47 6.11 -4.09
N ALA A 415 -7.73 4.87 -3.68
CA ALA A 415 -6.77 3.79 -3.64
C ALA A 415 -7.18 2.70 -4.63
N ILE A 416 -6.20 2.08 -5.31
CA ILE A 416 -6.43 1.01 -6.29
C ILE A 416 -5.34 -0.05 -6.18
N ASP A 417 -5.72 -1.31 -6.37
CA ASP A 417 -4.77 -2.41 -6.48
C ASP A 417 -4.00 -2.32 -7.81
N ILE A 418 -2.75 -2.75 -7.82
CA ILE A 418 -1.90 -2.71 -9.01
C ILE A 418 -2.51 -3.45 -10.21
N THR A 419 -3.43 -4.40 -10.00
CA THR A 419 -4.15 -5.07 -11.10
C THR A 419 -5.18 -4.16 -11.81
N GLY A 420 -5.45 -2.97 -11.29
CA GLY A 420 -6.50 -2.06 -11.79
C GLY A 420 -7.89 -2.39 -11.25
N ARG A 421 -7.97 -3.21 -10.20
CA ARG A 421 -9.22 -3.61 -9.53
C ARG A 421 -9.33 -3.01 -8.13
N PHE A 422 -10.50 -3.15 -7.52
CA PHE A 422 -10.78 -2.76 -6.13
C PHE A 422 -10.46 -1.29 -5.85
N GLU A 423 -10.72 -0.45 -6.84
CA GLU A 423 -10.65 0.98 -6.64
C GLU A 423 -11.69 1.41 -5.60
N ARG A 424 -11.25 2.23 -4.66
CA ARG A 424 -12.13 2.83 -3.64
C ARG A 424 -11.73 4.25 -3.33
N GLN A 425 -12.71 5.06 -2.98
CA GLN A 425 -12.47 6.35 -2.35
C GLN A 425 -11.95 6.15 -0.92
N VAL A 426 -10.96 6.94 -0.52
CA VAL A 426 -10.45 7.01 0.86
C VAL A 426 -11.15 8.18 1.56
N PRO A 427 -11.77 7.96 2.74
CA PRO A 427 -12.51 9.01 3.41
C PRO A 427 -11.58 10.10 3.92
N THR A 428 -11.94 11.36 3.66
CA THR A 428 -11.24 12.55 4.16
C THR A 428 -12.26 13.56 4.69
N PRO A 429 -11.94 14.36 5.73
CA PRO A 429 -12.89 15.35 6.27
C PRO A 429 -13.23 16.50 5.30
N THR A 430 -12.36 16.76 4.33
CA THR A 430 -12.46 17.85 3.35
C THR A 430 -12.04 17.36 1.98
N ASP A 431 -12.08 18.25 0.98
CA ASP A 431 -11.38 18.02 -0.29
C ASP A 431 -9.91 17.66 -0.01
N ALA A 432 -9.36 16.72 -0.78
CA ALA A 432 -8.06 16.13 -0.53
C ALA A 432 -7.31 15.79 -1.82
N SER A 433 -6.07 16.26 -1.93
CA SER A 433 -5.18 16.11 -3.08
C SER A 433 -3.76 15.70 -2.68
N ASP A 434 -2.90 15.41 -3.68
CA ASP A 434 -1.46 15.17 -3.52
C ASP A 434 -1.07 14.19 -2.38
N PRO A 435 -1.58 12.95 -2.37
CA PRO A 435 -1.26 11.99 -1.32
C PRO A 435 0.22 11.59 -1.36
N ALA A 436 0.76 11.30 -0.17
CA ALA A 436 1.99 10.58 0.03
C ALA A 436 1.76 9.48 1.06
N TRP A 437 1.99 8.24 0.64
CA TRP A 437 1.91 7.09 1.53
C TRP A 437 3.22 6.96 2.32
N SER A 438 3.11 6.73 3.62
CA SER A 438 4.28 6.50 4.48
C SER A 438 4.85 5.09 4.37
N PRO A 439 6.13 4.89 4.78
CA PRO A 439 6.61 3.56 5.14
C PRO A 439 5.79 2.97 6.31
N LEU A 440 6.01 1.69 6.61
CA LEU A 440 5.47 1.08 7.83
C LEU A 440 5.92 1.86 9.07
N ILE A 441 5.02 2.02 10.03
CA ILE A 441 5.36 2.68 11.30
C ILE A 441 6.34 1.76 12.07
N PRO A 442 7.51 2.26 12.53
CA PRO A 442 8.45 1.47 13.32
C PRO A 442 7.77 0.85 14.55
N GLN A 443 8.02 -0.44 14.80
CA GLN A 443 7.43 -1.19 15.91
C GLN A 443 8.04 -0.81 17.26
#